data_AF-A0A432SKV2-F1
#
_entry.id   AF-A0A432SKV2-F1
#
_cell.length_a   1.000
_cell.length_b   1.000
_cell.length_c   1.000
_cell.angle_alpha   90.00
_cell.angle_beta   90.00
_cell.angle_gamma   90.00
#
_symmetry.space_group_name_H-M   'P 1'
#
loop_
_entity.id
_entity.type
_entity.pdbx_description
1 polymer ?
#
loop_
_entity_poly.entity_id
_entity_poly.type
_entity_poly.pdbx_seq_one_letter_code
_entity_poly.pdbx_strand_id
1 'polypeptide(L)'
;MISHKVVNCSAVASLMVLLSACQSSSEATVLHVNNQCVPSGSGHDYRVGVDQPYSNLSDVPWDLLGAGDTVRIFYRPTPYKEKILIRSGGSPDNPLRICGISGTKGERPVIDGEGARNTPEDRSAYSNYEPMEGLAVVMIYNKDYDLKDSNIVIDNLHIKNGKNTLSYTRTDGTTDHYEEGAACIRVQAGNNIVIRNNELENCSNGIFTMSQGYNEAHLTRNILIEGNYLHGHGQTESSRQHALYIQAIGATYQYNRFGPNDPASFGTTLKERVAGSVIRYNWFESGSSRSLDLVEVEDAAPWYIEAQYRQWAAAEGETIDAARLAKVRAAEAAYRSTYVYGNFFDHIGTQSVAGSLVHYGWDNDPQLARKGRLYFYNNTVSIREDRDDTWRFRLFDMRLYNETPPVTPAQETIEAFNNIIYFASETPKAEPAYMCMSNNSGTVNLGVNWISHGWQSAEALSECYPYAASGERPILNGAANLIDTRNAPVPIDLATLATKNLERIHNRSQNPLEATQSHPVTMQYLRHQQAQTRANAKDLGAMQLLQTRQFLPYLLLLD
;
A
#
# COMPACT_ATOMS: atom_id res chain seq x y z
N MET A 1 -27.76 -37.67 75.59
CA MET A 1 -28.16 -39.06 75.22
C MET A 1 -27.15 -39.61 74.23
N ILE A 2 -26.90 -40.91 74.26
CA ILE A 2 -25.77 -41.59 73.57
C ILE A 2 -26.27 -42.25 72.27
N SER A 3 -25.51 -42.14 71.18
CA SER A 3 -25.34 -43.15 70.09
C SER A 3 -24.32 -42.61 69.06
N HIS A 4 -23.03 -43.01 69.12
CA HIS A 4 -22.35 -43.92 68.16
C HIS A 4 -22.24 -43.34 66.72
N LYS A 5 -21.05 -42.94 66.24
CA LYS A 5 -20.00 -43.77 65.56
C LYS A 5 -20.59 -44.66 64.45
N VAL A 6 -20.12 -44.64 63.19
CA VAL A 6 -18.76 -45.06 62.73
C VAL A 6 -18.31 -44.39 61.40
N VAL A 7 -16.99 -44.33 61.21
CA VAL A 7 -16.16 -43.79 60.09
C VAL A 7 -15.82 -44.92 59.07
N ASN A 8 -15.66 -44.76 57.75
CA ASN A 8 -15.24 -43.63 56.89
C ASN A 8 -15.86 -43.70 55.46
N CYS A 9 -15.69 -42.67 54.62
CA CYS A 9 -15.29 -42.88 53.21
C CYS A 9 -14.54 -41.67 52.60
N SER A 10 -13.27 -41.87 52.27
CA SER A 10 -12.36 -40.88 51.67
C SER A 10 -12.18 -41.09 50.17
N ALA A 11 -12.55 -40.11 49.35
CA ALA A 11 -12.07 -39.84 47.97
C ALA A 11 -12.78 -38.57 47.45
N VAL A 12 -12.23 -37.38 47.71
CA VAL A 12 -11.44 -36.59 46.74
C VAL A 12 -12.23 -36.13 45.51
N ALA A 13 -12.68 -34.87 45.59
CA ALA A 13 -12.83 -33.88 44.52
C ALA A 13 -13.47 -34.29 43.17
N SER A 14 -14.75 -33.95 43.00
CA SER A 14 -15.27 -33.41 41.73
C SER A 14 -16.64 -32.72 41.87
N LEU A 15 -16.85 -31.73 40.99
CA LEU A 15 -18.15 -31.21 40.52
C LEU A 15 -19.10 -30.47 41.48
N MET A 16 -19.01 -29.13 41.48
CA MET A 16 -20.16 -28.28 41.11
C MET A 16 -19.66 -26.90 40.67
N VAL A 17 -19.68 -26.66 39.35
CA VAL A 17 -19.37 -25.34 38.76
C VAL A 17 -20.62 -24.47 38.84
N LEU A 18 -20.60 -23.46 39.70
CA LEU A 18 -21.56 -22.35 39.66
C LEU A 18 -21.23 -21.46 38.46
N LEU A 19 -22.22 -21.23 37.59
CA LEU A 19 -22.06 -20.28 36.48
C LEU A 19 -21.88 -18.86 37.02
N SER A 20 -20.65 -18.36 36.95
CA SER A 20 -20.37 -16.92 37.00
C SER A 20 -19.98 -16.46 35.59
N ALA A 21 -20.99 -16.27 34.73
CA ALA A 21 -20.83 -15.65 33.42
C ALA A 21 -20.60 -14.14 33.57
N CYS A 22 -19.45 -13.76 34.13
CA CYS A 22 -19.04 -12.36 34.20
C CYS A 22 -18.51 -11.94 32.83
N GLN A 23 -19.10 -10.89 32.27
CA GLN A 23 -18.88 -10.43 30.91
C GLN A 23 -17.41 -10.03 30.70
N SER A 24 -16.69 -10.75 29.85
CA SER A 24 -15.41 -10.25 29.31
C SER A 24 -15.69 -9.12 28.34
N SER A 25 -15.49 -7.88 28.78
CA SER A 25 -15.40 -6.74 27.88
C SER A 25 -14.21 -6.92 26.95
N SER A 26 -14.47 -7.20 25.67
CA SER A 26 -13.44 -7.14 24.64
C SER A 26 -13.07 -5.68 24.40
N GLU A 27 -12.12 -5.16 25.16
CA GLU A 27 -11.43 -3.93 24.80
C GLU A 27 -10.77 -4.15 23.43
N ALA A 28 -10.97 -3.20 22.51
CA ALA A 28 -10.37 -3.29 21.19
C ALA A 28 -8.84 -3.14 21.33
N THR A 29 -8.11 -4.24 21.13
CA THR A 29 -6.64 -4.20 21.18
C THR A 29 -6.13 -3.35 20.03
N VAL A 30 -5.64 -2.16 20.35
CA VAL A 30 -4.90 -1.32 19.41
C VAL A 30 -3.57 -2.01 19.12
N LEU A 31 -3.46 -2.54 17.90
CA LEU A 31 -2.19 -3.00 17.37
C LEU A 31 -1.43 -1.79 16.85
N HIS A 32 -0.50 -1.30 17.66
CA HIS A 32 0.62 -0.55 17.12
C HIS A 32 1.43 -1.50 16.22
N VAL A 33 1.96 -1.00 15.10
CA VAL A 33 3.00 -1.69 14.30
C VAL A 33 4.37 -1.62 15.03
N ASN A 34 4.35 -1.79 16.35
CA ASN A 34 5.47 -1.61 17.28
C ASN A 34 6.30 -2.89 17.38
N ASN A 35 7.06 -3.16 16.32
CA ASN A 35 8.10 -4.19 16.35
C ASN A 35 9.38 -3.57 16.90
N GLN A 36 9.65 -3.76 18.19
CA GLN A 36 10.92 -3.32 18.77
C GLN A 36 12.11 -3.88 17.96
N CYS A 37 13.12 -3.03 17.76
CA CYS A 37 14.37 -3.37 17.08
C CYS A 37 15.26 -4.23 18.01
N VAL A 38 14.83 -5.49 18.18
CA VAL A 38 15.51 -6.54 18.94
C VAL A 38 16.22 -7.45 17.92
N PRO A 39 17.46 -7.89 18.19
CA PRO A 39 18.13 -8.90 17.38
C PRO A 39 17.34 -10.20 17.34
N SER A 40 17.45 -10.94 16.23
CA SER A 40 16.85 -12.28 16.08
C SER A 40 17.28 -13.27 17.17
N GLY A 41 18.50 -13.11 17.69
CA GLY A 41 19.18 -14.09 18.55
C GLY A 41 19.87 -15.23 17.78
N SER A 42 19.74 -15.29 16.45
CA SER A 42 20.29 -16.34 15.59
C SER A 42 21.49 -15.92 14.74
N GLY A 43 21.81 -14.61 14.72
CA GLY A 43 22.97 -14.02 14.06
C GLY A 43 23.60 -12.91 14.91
N HIS A 44 24.50 -12.14 14.31
CA HIS A 44 25.24 -11.06 14.95
C HIS A 44 24.41 -9.78 15.13
N ASP A 45 24.69 -9.06 16.21
CA ASP A 45 24.06 -7.78 16.57
C ASP A 45 25.01 -6.60 16.25
N TYR A 46 24.87 -6.03 15.05
CA TYR A 46 25.66 -4.90 14.58
C TYR A 46 25.04 -3.59 15.09
N ARG A 47 25.55 -3.10 16.22
CA ARG A 47 25.03 -1.89 16.88
C ARG A 47 25.75 -0.64 16.37
N VAL A 48 25.01 0.30 15.80
CA VAL A 48 25.54 1.52 15.16
C VAL A 48 25.08 2.78 15.89
N GLY A 49 26.00 3.70 16.19
CA GLY A 49 25.71 5.02 16.73
C GLY A 49 26.66 5.45 17.85
N VAL A 50 26.27 6.51 18.56
CA VAL A 50 27.09 7.07 19.67
C VAL A 50 27.29 6.00 20.74
N ASP A 51 28.53 5.84 21.17
CA ASP A 51 29.00 4.84 22.15
C ASP A 51 28.63 3.37 21.80
N GLN A 52 28.42 3.07 20.51
CA GLN A 52 28.26 1.70 20.01
C GLN A 52 29.56 1.19 19.36
N PRO A 53 29.74 -0.14 19.15
CA PRO A 53 30.91 -0.70 18.47
C PRO A 53 31.17 -0.14 17.07
N TYR A 54 30.12 0.24 16.35
CA TYR A 54 30.17 0.95 15.07
C TYR A 54 29.66 2.38 15.29
N SER A 55 30.43 3.41 14.91
CA SER A 55 30.02 4.80 15.14
C SER A 55 29.12 5.33 14.02
N ASN A 56 29.37 4.88 12.79
CA ASN A 56 28.68 5.25 11.55
C ASN A 56 28.28 4.01 10.75
N LEU A 57 27.40 4.18 9.76
CA LEU A 57 26.95 3.07 8.91
C LEU A 57 28.07 2.52 8.02
N SER A 58 29.04 3.37 7.63
CA SER A 58 30.24 2.98 6.88
C SER A 58 31.15 2.00 7.64
N ASP A 59 31.03 1.94 8.97
CA ASP A 59 31.89 1.08 9.80
C ASP A 59 31.37 -0.37 9.82
N VAL A 60 30.12 -0.60 9.40
CA VAL A 60 29.48 -1.93 9.37
C VAL A 60 29.99 -2.71 8.16
N PRO A 61 30.40 -3.98 8.32
CA PRO A 61 30.86 -4.82 7.21
C PRO A 61 29.65 -5.38 6.42
N TRP A 62 29.05 -4.55 5.57
CA TRP A 62 27.83 -4.89 4.81
C TRP A 62 27.98 -6.12 3.88
N ASP A 63 29.20 -6.52 3.51
CA ASP A 63 29.48 -7.78 2.78
C ASP A 63 29.12 -9.03 3.59
N LEU A 64 29.38 -8.96 4.90
CA LEU A 64 29.47 -10.13 5.77
C LEU A 64 28.14 -10.46 6.44
N LEU A 65 27.12 -9.62 6.23
CA LEU A 65 25.79 -9.80 6.75
C LEU A 65 25.11 -11.01 6.10
N GLY A 66 24.33 -11.76 6.88
CA GLY A 66 23.56 -12.89 6.39
C GLY A 66 22.36 -13.23 7.26
N ALA A 67 21.96 -14.51 7.24
CA ALA A 67 20.75 -14.99 7.90
C ALA A 67 20.81 -14.82 9.43
N GLY A 68 19.83 -14.09 9.97
CA GLY A 68 19.71 -13.79 11.38
C GLY A 68 20.44 -12.54 11.83
N ASP A 69 21.36 -11.99 11.04
CA ASP A 69 22.08 -10.77 11.44
C ASP A 69 21.11 -9.59 11.59
N THR A 70 21.39 -8.73 12.55
CA THR A 70 20.58 -7.53 12.83
C THR A 70 21.47 -6.31 12.94
N VAL A 71 21.29 -5.34 12.04
CA VAL A 71 21.90 -4.01 12.14
C VAL A 71 20.95 -3.10 12.90
N ARG A 72 21.36 -2.70 14.11
CA ARG A 72 20.58 -1.83 15.00
C ARG A 72 21.16 -0.42 15.01
N ILE A 73 20.47 0.49 14.32
CA ILE A 73 20.89 1.87 14.14
C ILE A 73 20.28 2.70 15.26
N PHE A 74 21.09 3.26 16.15
CA PHE A 74 20.61 4.05 17.29
C PHE A 74 20.36 5.50 16.88
N TYR A 75 19.27 6.08 17.38
CA TYR A 75 19.02 7.51 17.20
C TYR A 75 20.19 8.34 17.74
N ARG A 76 20.62 9.33 16.95
CA ARG A 76 21.50 10.41 17.35
C ARG A 76 21.00 11.74 16.75
N PRO A 77 21.25 12.91 17.37
CA PRO A 77 20.71 14.19 16.89
C PRO A 77 21.21 14.61 15.50
N THR A 78 22.42 14.20 15.12
CA THR A 78 22.99 14.46 13.79
C THR A 78 22.71 13.27 12.88
N PRO A 79 22.03 13.45 11.72
CA PRO A 79 21.74 12.35 10.80
C PRO A 79 22.96 11.52 10.41
N TYR A 80 22.70 10.28 9.98
CA TYR A 80 23.66 9.48 9.24
C TYR A 80 23.74 10.04 7.81
N LYS A 81 24.96 10.22 7.32
CA LYS A 81 25.30 10.80 6.00
C LYS A 81 26.06 9.78 5.16
N GLU A 82 25.65 8.53 5.31
CA GLU A 82 26.17 7.35 4.64
C GLU A 82 24.99 6.65 3.95
N LYS A 83 25.22 6.17 2.73
CA LYS A 83 24.25 5.39 1.96
C LYS A 83 24.41 3.91 2.31
N ILE A 84 23.34 3.12 2.20
CA ILE A 84 23.35 1.69 2.53
C ILE A 84 23.18 0.86 1.26
N LEU A 85 24.11 -0.06 1.00
CA LEU A 85 23.96 -1.14 0.03
C LEU A 85 23.80 -2.49 0.76
N ILE A 86 22.65 -3.12 0.58
CA ILE A 86 22.38 -4.49 1.03
C ILE A 86 22.57 -5.40 -0.19
N ARG A 87 23.54 -6.31 -0.09
CA ARG A 87 23.99 -7.20 -1.17
C ARG A 87 24.04 -8.68 -0.74
N SER A 88 23.25 -8.99 0.26
CA SER A 88 23.04 -10.32 0.85
C SER A 88 21.65 -10.37 1.49
N GLY A 89 21.23 -11.55 1.93
CA GLY A 89 19.90 -11.75 2.52
C GLY A 89 19.90 -12.78 3.64
N GLY A 90 18.74 -12.95 4.26
CA GLY A 90 18.51 -13.98 5.27
C GLY A 90 17.80 -15.22 4.76
N SER A 91 17.34 -16.03 5.71
CA SER A 91 16.46 -17.18 5.49
C SER A 91 15.02 -16.85 5.94
N PRO A 92 13.99 -17.64 5.57
CA PRO A 92 12.62 -17.40 6.02
C PRO A 92 12.45 -17.38 7.54
N ASP A 93 13.18 -18.25 8.26
CA ASP A 93 13.15 -18.33 9.73
C ASP A 93 14.07 -17.30 10.40
N ASN A 94 15.15 -16.91 9.72
CA ASN A 94 16.18 -16.00 10.22
C ASN A 94 16.45 -14.91 9.17
N PRO A 95 15.58 -13.89 9.04
CA PRO A 95 15.76 -12.80 8.09
C PRO A 95 16.96 -11.92 8.46
N LEU A 96 17.52 -11.24 7.47
CA LEU A 96 18.45 -10.14 7.68
C LEU A 96 17.64 -8.89 8.04
N ARG A 97 17.94 -8.25 9.18
CA ARG A 97 17.16 -7.11 9.68
C ARG A 97 18.01 -5.84 9.81
N ILE A 98 17.56 -4.75 9.21
CA ILE A 98 18.12 -3.41 9.38
C ILE A 98 17.05 -2.59 10.09
N CYS A 99 17.28 -2.22 11.34
CA CYS A 99 16.25 -1.56 12.15
C CYS A 99 16.74 -0.37 12.98
N GLY A 100 15.84 0.60 13.17
CA GLY A 100 16.07 1.78 13.98
C GLY A 100 15.69 1.59 15.46
N ILE A 101 16.57 2.02 16.36
CA ILE A 101 16.27 2.22 17.79
C ILE A 101 15.94 3.70 17.98
N SER A 102 14.68 4.00 18.27
CA SER A 102 14.21 5.37 18.48
C SER A 102 14.83 6.03 19.70
N GLY A 103 14.98 7.36 19.64
CA GLY A 103 15.35 8.21 20.76
C GLY A 103 14.29 8.26 21.85
N THR A 104 14.62 8.90 22.98
CA THR A 104 13.76 8.95 24.17
C THR A 104 12.38 9.60 23.96
N LYS A 105 12.18 10.38 22.88
CA LYS A 105 10.88 10.97 22.53
C LYS A 105 10.21 10.26 21.33
N GLY A 106 10.72 9.10 20.93
CA GLY A 106 10.27 8.37 19.75
C GLY A 106 10.96 8.78 18.44
N GLU A 107 11.97 9.66 18.49
CA GLU A 107 12.71 10.12 17.31
C GLU A 107 13.34 8.93 16.55
N ARG A 108 12.95 8.67 15.31
CA ARG A 108 13.59 7.61 14.48
C ARG A 108 15.03 8.03 14.13
N PRO A 109 15.99 7.10 14.00
CA PRO A 109 17.29 7.40 13.39
C PRO A 109 17.08 7.89 11.95
N VAL A 110 17.78 8.98 11.59
CA VAL A 110 17.66 9.61 10.27
C VAL A 110 18.83 9.20 9.38
N ILE A 111 18.55 8.61 8.23
CA ILE A 111 19.48 8.40 7.12
C ILE A 111 19.14 9.44 6.05
N ASP A 112 20.05 10.38 5.82
CA ASP A 112 19.78 11.56 5.01
C ASP A 112 20.69 11.58 3.78
N GLY A 113 20.08 11.42 2.61
CA GLY A 113 20.76 11.34 1.32
C GLY A 113 21.47 12.61 0.88
N GLU A 114 21.13 13.78 1.42
CA GLU A 114 21.72 15.06 0.99
C GLU A 114 23.19 15.15 1.41
N GLY A 115 24.12 15.19 0.46
CA GLY A 115 25.55 15.17 0.74
C GLY A 115 26.02 13.87 1.42
N ALA A 116 25.25 12.79 1.29
CA ALA A 116 25.61 11.49 1.81
C ALA A 116 26.79 10.88 1.04
N ARG A 117 27.45 9.87 1.61
CA ARG A 117 28.60 9.19 1.01
C ARG A 117 28.29 7.72 0.74
N ASN A 118 28.70 7.22 -0.41
CA ASN A 118 28.83 5.78 -0.63
C ASN A 118 30.08 5.25 0.11
N THR A 119 29.97 4.05 0.64
CA THR A 119 31.08 3.32 1.27
C THR A 119 32.08 2.87 0.19
N PRO A 120 33.38 3.25 0.22
CA PRO A 120 34.34 2.94 -0.85
C PRO A 120 34.45 1.45 -1.20
N GLU A 121 34.26 0.58 -0.22
CA GLU A 121 34.26 -0.88 -0.33
C GLU A 121 33.18 -1.41 -1.29
N ASP A 122 32.05 -0.69 -1.43
CA ASP A 122 30.95 -1.07 -2.32
C ASP A 122 31.23 -0.80 -3.81
N ARG A 123 32.37 -0.19 -4.17
CA ARG A 123 32.77 0.08 -5.56
C ARG A 123 32.71 -1.17 -6.45
N SER A 124 33.05 -2.33 -5.89
CA SER A 124 33.04 -3.62 -6.61
C SER A 124 31.64 -4.21 -6.82
N ALA A 125 30.61 -3.66 -6.14
CA ALA A 125 29.21 -4.02 -6.35
C ALA A 125 28.59 -3.20 -7.48
N TYR A 126 28.91 -1.91 -7.55
CA TYR A 126 28.38 -1.01 -8.58
C TYR A 126 29.01 -1.20 -9.97
N SER A 127 30.24 -1.75 -10.06
CA SER A 127 31.04 -1.81 -11.29
C SER A 127 30.42 -2.52 -12.51
N ASN A 128 29.32 -3.26 -12.34
CA ASN A 128 28.65 -3.96 -13.44
C ASN A 128 27.69 -3.06 -14.22
N TYR A 129 27.14 -2.01 -13.60
CA TYR A 129 26.21 -1.08 -14.23
C TYR A 129 26.41 0.34 -13.66
N GLU A 130 26.75 1.28 -14.52
CA GLU A 130 26.59 2.70 -14.22
C GLU A 130 25.20 3.15 -14.72
N PRO A 131 24.43 3.94 -13.96
CA PRO A 131 24.81 4.70 -12.76
C PRO A 131 24.20 4.14 -11.45
N MET A 132 24.48 2.87 -11.08
CA MET A 132 23.83 2.26 -9.90
C MET A 132 24.03 3.04 -8.58
N GLU A 133 25.18 3.71 -8.42
CA GLU A 133 25.48 4.57 -7.27
C GLU A 133 24.41 5.65 -7.01
N GLY A 134 23.77 6.18 -8.05
CA GLY A 134 22.84 7.30 -7.97
C GLY A 134 21.37 6.92 -7.72
N LEU A 135 21.04 5.62 -7.66
CA LEU A 135 19.65 5.15 -7.71
C LEU A 135 18.90 5.08 -6.37
N ALA A 136 19.58 5.20 -5.22
CA ALA A 136 18.90 5.20 -3.92
C ALA A 136 19.72 5.78 -2.76
N VAL A 137 19.06 6.01 -1.62
CA VAL A 137 19.71 6.20 -0.30
C VAL A 137 19.96 4.85 0.38
N VAL A 138 18.99 3.93 0.30
CA VAL A 138 19.11 2.52 0.71
C VAL A 138 18.77 1.62 -0.48
N MET A 139 19.69 0.75 -0.87
CA MET A 139 19.53 -0.14 -2.03
C MET A 139 19.67 -1.60 -1.63
N ILE A 140 18.74 -2.45 -2.07
CA ILE A 140 18.89 -3.91 -2.10
C ILE A 140 19.25 -4.30 -3.54
N TYR A 141 20.46 -4.82 -3.72
CA TYR A 141 21.00 -5.18 -5.04
C TYR A 141 22.13 -6.20 -4.93
N ASN A 142 21.94 -7.33 -5.60
CA ASN A 142 22.99 -8.31 -5.81
C ASN A 142 23.68 -8.04 -7.16
N LYS A 143 25.01 -7.95 -7.14
CA LYS A 143 25.81 -7.69 -8.36
C LYS A 143 25.92 -8.91 -9.28
N ASP A 144 25.63 -10.11 -8.76
CA ASP A 144 25.57 -11.33 -9.55
C ASP A 144 24.22 -11.41 -10.27
N TYR A 145 24.26 -11.38 -11.60
CA TYR A 145 23.12 -11.28 -12.49
C TYR A 145 22.14 -12.48 -12.39
N ASP A 146 22.60 -13.61 -11.86
CA ASP A 146 21.78 -14.81 -11.67
C ASP A 146 21.26 -14.97 -10.23
N LEU A 147 21.52 -13.99 -9.34
CA LEU A 147 21.09 -13.99 -7.95
C LEU A 147 20.19 -12.79 -7.59
N LYS A 148 19.39 -12.96 -6.54
CA LYS A 148 18.67 -11.86 -5.87
C LYS A 148 18.59 -12.08 -4.37
N ASP A 149 18.71 -11.00 -3.62
CA ASP A 149 18.71 -11.07 -2.17
C ASP A 149 17.30 -11.33 -1.62
N SER A 150 17.21 -11.97 -0.45
CA SER A 150 15.95 -12.49 0.06
C SER A 150 15.81 -12.41 1.56
N ASN A 151 14.56 -12.38 2.06
CA ASN A 151 14.22 -12.39 3.49
C ASN A 151 14.90 -11.23 4.24
N ILE A 152 14.62 -10.00 3.81
CA ILE A 152 15.20 -8.75 4.35
C ILE A 152 14.09 -7.92 4.97
N VAL A 153 14.35 -7.37 6.16
CA VAL A 153 13.45 -6.46 6.87
C VAL A 153 14.14 -5.12 7.08
N ILE A 154 13.52 -4.04 6.61
CA ILE A 154 13.95 -2.65 6.86
C ILE A 154 12.88 -1.97 7.71
N ASP A 155 13.22 -1.57 8.95
CA ASP A 155 12.22 -1.01 9.86
C ASP A 155 12.62 0.13 10.81
N ASN A 156 11.62 0.96 11.13
CA ASN A 156 11.71 2.06 12.11
C ASN A 156 12.79 3.12 11.82
N LEU A 157 13.11 3.35 10.55
CA LEU A 157 14.04 4.40 10.11
C LEU A 157 13.29 5.61 9.54
N HIS A 158 13.90 6.79 9.62
CA HIS A 158 13.53 7.92 8.76
C HIS A 158 14.58 7.97 7.64
N ILE A 159 14.19 7.77 6.38
CA ILE A 159 15.08 7.81 5.22
C ILE A 159 14.62 8.94 4.31
N LYS A 160 15.51 9.86 3.96
CA LYS A 160 15.13 11.08 3.22
C LYS A 160 16.12 11.53 2.16
N ASN A 161 15.70 12.48 1.32
CA ASN A 161 16.57 13.29 0.46
C ASN A 161 17.32 12.50 -0.65
N GLY A 162 16.73 11.44 -1.17
CA GLY A 162 17.21 10.74 -2.37
C GLY A 162 16.60 11.32 -3.65
N LYS A 163 17.03 12.52 -4.06
CA LYS A 163 16.41 13.32 -5.13
C LYS A 163 17.44 14.00 -6.01
N ASN A 164 17.23 14.06 -7.34
CA ASN A 164 18.24 14.51 -8.31
C ASN A 164 18.74 15.95 -8.13
N THR A 165 17.94 16.83 -7.51
CA THR A 165 18.37 18.19 -7.14
C THR A 165 19.42 18.22 -6.03
N LEU A 166 19.65 17.09 -5.37
CA LEU A 166 20.61 16.88 -4.28
C LEU A 166 21.77 16.02 -4.77
N SER A 167 22.90 16.12 -4.07
CA SER A 167 24.15 15.43 -4.43
C SER A 167 24.58 14.41 -3.38
N TYR A 168 25.49 13.52 -3.77
CA TYR A 168 26.17 12.57 -2.89
C TYR A 168 27.64 12.41 -3.31
N THR A 169 28.48 11.86 -2.42
CA THR A 169 29.86 11.48 -2.73
C THR A 169 29.90 10.03 -3.22
N ARG A 170 30.46 9.82 -4.40
CA ARG A 170 30.68 8.51 -5.02
C ARG A 170 31.75 7.68 -4.31
N THR A 171 31.79 6.39 -4.60
CA THR A 171 32.79 5.44 -4.07
C THR A 171 34.24 5.79 -4.40
N ASP A 172 34.50 6.62 -5.42
CA ASP A 172 35.83 7.14 -5.77
C ASP A 172 36.18 8.49 -5.12
N GLY A 173 35.27 9.05 -4.31
CA GLY A 173 35.43 10.33 -3.62
C GLY A 173 34.98 11.56 -4.43
N THR A 174 34.55 11.40 -5.68
CA THR A 174 33.96 12.50 -6.47
C THR A 174 32.52 12.82 -6.01
N THR A 175 31.98 13.97 -6.38
CA THR A 175 30.59 14.37 -6.07
C THR A 175 29.73 14.25 -7.32
N ASP A 176 28.53 13.71 -7.17
CA ASP A 176 27.57 13.48 -8.25
C ASP A 176 26.14 13.76 -7.78
N HIS A 177 25.18 13.82 -8.71
CA HIS A 177 23.76 14.01 -8.42
C HIS A 177 23.02 12.68 -8.39
N TYR A 178 21.95 12.57 -7.59
CA TYR A 178 21.07 11.41 -7.66
C TYR A 178 20.39 11.31 -9.04
N GLU A 179 20.06 10.09 -9.45
CA GLU A 179 19.30 9.85 -10.67
C GLU A 179 17.88 10.42 -10.60
N GLU A 180 17.27 10.75 -11.75
CA GLU A 180 15.90 11.24 -11.80
C GLU A 180 14.94 10.30 -11.05
N GLY A 181 15.12 8.99 -11.22
CA GLY A 181 14.33 7.93 -10.59
C GLY A 181 14.82 7.45 -9.22
N ALA A 182 15.76 8.17 -8.57
CA ALA A 182 16.32 7.76 -7.28
C ALA A 182 15.27 7.53 -6.18
N ALA A 183 15.49 6.56 -5.30
CA ALA A 183 14.54 6.19 -4.26
C ALA A 183 15.06 6.40 -2.83
N CYS A 184 14.16 6.56 -1.85
CA CYS A 184 14.56 6.38 -0.44
C CYS A 184 14.98 4.93 -0.22
N ILE A 185 14.14 3.98 -0.65
CA ILE A 185 14.46 2.54 -0.68
C ILE A 185 14.27 2.01 -2.10
N ARG A 186 15.32 1.41 -2.69
CA ARG A 186 15.26 0.69 -3.96
C ARG A 186 15.48 -0.80 -3.75
N VAL A 187 14.65 -1.62 -4.38
CA VAL A 187 14.88 -3.07 -4.55
C VAL A 187 15.13 -3.31 -6.05
N GLN A 188 16.38 -3.61 -6.43
CA GLN A 188 16.69 -3.90 -7.84
C GLN A 188 16.14 -5.26 -8.26
N ALA A 189 16.21 -6.24 -7.38
CA ALA A 189 15.36 -7.42 -7.37
C ALA A 189 15.43 -8.05 -5.97
N GLY A 190 14.41 -8.82 -5.58
CA GLY A 190 14.45 -9.51 -4.29
C GLY A 190 13.26 -10.43 -4.05
N ASN A 191 13.31 -11.20 -2.97
CA ASN A 191 12.20 -12.06 -2.58
C ASN A 191 11.95 -12.03 -1.07
N ASN A 192 10.69 -11.96 -0.64
CA ASN A 192 10.31 -11.84 0.78
C ASN A 192 10.93 -10.60 1.43
N ILE A 193 10.62 -9.42 0.90
CA ILE A 193 11.12 -8.13 1.41
C ILE A 193 10.05 -7.46 2.27
N VAL A 194 10.42 -6.99 3.46
CA VAL A 194 9.53 -6.26 4.37
C VAL A 194 10.06 -4.85 4.60
N ILE A 195 9.30 -3.84 4.19
CA ILE A 195 9.58 -2.43 4.47
C ILE A 195 8.50 -1.95 5.43
N ARG A 196 8.83 -1.68 6.70
CA ARG A 196 7.82 -1.44 7.73
C ARG A 196 8.12 -0.33 8.74
N ASN A 197 7.09 0.40 9.18
CA ASN A 197 7.19 1.47 10.20
C ASN A 197 8.27 2.53 9.90
N ASN A 198 8.65 2.70 8.62
CA ASN A 198 9.59 3.74 8.22
C ASN A 198 8.86 5.07 7.96
N GLU A 199 9.62 6.16 8.01
CA GLU A 199 9.24 7.44 7.42
C GLU A 199 10.13 7.67 6.21
N LEU A 200 9.52 7.89 5.05
CA LEU A 200 10.20 8.13 3.78
C LEU A 200 9.81 9.54 3.31
N GLU A 201 10.80 10.41 3.10
CA GLU A 201 10.58 11.84 2.86
C GLU A 201 11.43 12.37 1.69
N ASN A 202 10.84 13.16 0.79
CA ASN A 202 11.57 13.97 -0.20
C ASN A 202 12.63 13.21 -1.03
N CYS A 203 12.30 11.99 -1.45
CA CYS A 203 13.02 11.24 -2.49
C CYS A 203 12.22 11.25 -3.79
N SER A 204 12.89 11.15 -4.95
CA SER A 204 12.20 11.13 -6.25
C SER A 204 11.14 10.04 -6.26
N ASN A 205 11.51 8.82 -5.86
CA ASN A 205 10.58 7.77 -5.47
C ASN A 205 10.69 7.49 -3.96
N GLY A 206 9.58 7.20 -3.28
CA GLY A 206 9.66 6.74 -1.88
C GLY A 206 10.19 5.31 -1.81
N ILE A 207 9.45 4.38 -2.42
CA ILE A 207 9.88 3.00 -2.63
C ILE A 207 9.86 2.69 -4.13
N PHE A 208 10.97 2.17 -4.65
CA PHE A 208 11.06 1.66 -6.01
C PHE A 208 11.40 0.16 -6.00
N THR A 209 10.63 -0.68 -6.68
CA THR A 209 11.06 -2.05 -6.99
C THR A 209 11.13 -2.26 -8.50
N MET A 210 12.27 -2.74 -8.98
CA MET A 210 12.40 -3.17 -10.36
C MET A 210 11.91 -4.62 -10.51
N SER A 211 11.35 -4.93 -11.66
CA SER A 211 11.28 -6.30 -12.20
C SER A 211 11.50 -6.23 -13.70
N GLN A 212 12.37 -7.07 -14.26
CA GLN A 212 12.68 -7.10 -15.69
C GLN A 212 12.57 -8.52 -16.25
N GLY A 213 12.21 -8.63 -17.53
CA GLY A 213 11.87 -9.89 -18.18
C GLY A 213 13.02 -10.84 -18.51
N TYR A 214 14.24 -10.57 -18.05
CA TYR A 214 15.43 -11.33 -18.43
C TYR A 214 15.45 -12.75 -17.84
N ASN A 215 15.33 -12.87 -16.52
CA ASN A 215 15.34 -14.15 -15.79
C ASN A 215 14.58 -14.01 -14.46
N GLU A 216 14.39 -15.12 -13.72
CA GLU A 216 13.75 -15.09 -12.40
C GLU A 216 14.56 -14.30 -11.35
N ALA A 217 15.87 -14.13 -11.50
CA ALA A 217 16.69 -13.31 -10.60
C ALA A 217 16.34 -11.81 -10.72
N HIS A 218 15.93 -11.34 -11.90
CA HIS A 218 15.48 -9.96 -12.12
C HIS A 218 14.02 -9.69 -11.73
N LEU A 219 13.36 -10.57 -10.97
CA LEU A 219 11.98 -10.39 -10.53
C LEU A 219 11.88 -10.14 -9.03
N THR A 220 11.17 -9.08 -8.64
CA THR A 220 10.76 -8.90 -7.24
C THR A 220 9.56 -9.80 -6.92
N ARG A 221 9.61 -10.53 -5.79
CA ARG A 221 8.51 -11.37 -5.30
C ARG A 221 8.22 -11.13 -3.82
N ASN A 222 6.95 -11.26 -3.44
CA ASN A 222 6.49 -11.21 -2.04
C ASN A 222 7.03 -9.99 -1.27
N ILE A 223 6.56 -8.79 -1.61
CA ILE A 223 6.90 -7.57 -0.86
C ILE A 223 5.76 -7.18 0.09
N LEU A 224 6.11 -6.89 1.35
CA LEU A 224 5.22 -6.34 2.36
C LEU A 224 5.64 -4.90 2.69
N ILE A 225 4.76 -3.95 2.40
CA ILE A 225 4.93 -2.53 2.72
C ILE A 225 3.92 -2.22 3.84
N GLU A 226 4.39 -2.16 5.08
CA GLU A 226 3.53 -2.11 6.27
C GLU A 226 3.77 -0.91 7.19
N GLY A 227 2.72 -0.14 7.50
CA GLY A 227 2.80 0.85 8.57
C GLY A 227 3.76 2.01 8.32
N ASN A 228 4.17 2.26 7.07
CA ASN A 228 5.10 3.35 6.74
C ASN A 228 4.36 4.69 6.59
N TYR A 229 5.09 5.80 6.67
CA TYR A 229 4.64 7.13 6.29
C TYR A 229 5.49 7.61 5.11
N LEU A 230 4.87 7.92 3.98
CA LEU A 230 5.54 8.36 2.76
C LEU A 230 5.03 9.74 2.36
N HIS A 231 5.90 10.71 2.14
CA HIS A 231 5.51 12.10 1.82
C HIS A 231 6.60 12.91 1.09
N GLY A 232 6.18 13.97 0.39
CA GLY A 232 7.08 14.87 -0.35
C GLY A 232 7.78 14.23 -1.56
N HIS A 233 7.30 13.07 -2.02
CA HIS A 233 7.93 12.31 -3.11
C HIS A 233 7.61 12.87 -4.50
N GLY A 234 8.34 12.40 -5.50
CA GLY A 234 8.18 12.85 -6.88
C GLY A 234 9.14 13.98 -7.24
N GLN A 235 8.99 14.44 -8.48
CA GLN A 235 9.88 15.39 -9.14
C GLN A 235 9.07 16.52 -9.78
N THR A 236 9.62 17.74 -9.69
CA THR A 236 9.06 18.96 -10.29
C THR A 236 8.71 18.76 -11.76
N GLU A 237 7.49 19.12 -12.12
CA GLU A 237 6.89 19.05 -13.46
C GLU A 237 6.92 17.65 -14.13
N SER A 238 7.22 16.60 -13.36
CA SER A 238 7.31 15.22 -13.85
C SER A 238 6.19 14.34 -13.34
N SER A 239 5.64 13.53 -14.24
CA SER A 239 4.71 12.43 -13.98
C SER A 239 5.37 11.04 -13.95
N ARG A 240 6.71 10.95 -13.97
CA ARG A 240 7.45 9.68 -14.06
C ARG A 240 7.89 9.09 -12.72
N GLN A 241 7.89 9.89 -11.66
CA GLN A 241 8.31 9.49 -10.32
C GLN A 241 7.15 9.61 -9.33
N HIS A 242 7.10 8.72 -8.33
CA HIS A 242 5.90 8.45 -7.53
C HIS A 242 6.27 8.16 -6.07
N ALA A 243 5.34 8.32 -5.12
CA ALA A 243 5.62 7.88 -3.75
C ALA A 243 5.96 6.37 -3.70
N LEU A 244 5.30 5.55 -4.52
CA LEU A 244 5.68 4.17 -4.77
C LEU A 244 5.63 3.84 -6.26
N TYR A 245 6.69 3.21 -6.77
CA TYR A 245 6.75 2.56 -8.07
C TYR A 245 7.11 1.09 -7.84
N ILE A 246 6.12 0.20 -7.90
CA ILE A 246 6.32 -1.23 -7.54
C ILE A 246 6.10 -2.13 -8.75
N GLN A 247 7.13 -2.86 -9.16
CA GLN A 247 7.03 -4.01 -10.06
C GLN A 247 7.33 -5.29 -9.25
N ALA A 248 6.35 -6.17 -9.05
CA ALA A 248 6.52 -7.40 -8.26
C ALA A 248 5.43 -8.45 -8.53
N ILE A 249 5.71 -9.71 -8.21
CA ILE A 249 4.69 -10.77 -8.09
C ILE A 249 4.43 -11.04 -6.61
N GLY A 250 3.23 -10.65 -6.15
CA GLY A 250 2.84 -10.61 -4.74
C GLY A 250 3.32 -9.34 -4.05
N ALA A 251 2.41 -8.37 -3.87
CA ALA A 251 2.65 -7.18 -3.05
C ALA A 251 1.48 -6.94 -2.08
N THR A 252 1.80 -6.66 -0.81
CA THR A 252 0.81 -6.27 0.20
C THR A 252 1.15 -4.90 0.77
N TYR A 253 0.18 -4.00 0.76
CA TYR A 253 0.28 -2.66 1.30
C TYR A 253 -0.72 -2.55 2.45
N GLN A 254 -0.25 -2.41 3.70
CA GLN A 254 -1.16 -2.30 4.85
C GLN A 254 -0.73 -1.33 5.92
N TYR A 255 -1.70 -0.66 6.56
CA TYR A 255 -1.49 0.29 7.66
C TYR A 255 -0.60 1.50 7.32
N ASN A 256 -0.28 1.73 6.05
CA ASN A 256 0.53 2.87 5.65
C ASN A 256 -0.28 4.15 5.69
N ARG A 257 0.41 5.26 5.93
CA ARG A 257 -0.07 6.61 5.63
C ARG A 257 0.68 7.10 4.40
N PHE A 258 -0.04 7.39 3.33
CA PHE A 258 0.51 8.05 2.16
C PHE A 258 0.09 9.52 2.22
N GLY A 259 1.05 10.39 2.51
CA GLY A 259 0.88 11.84 2.49
C GLY A 259 0.96 12.41 1.06
N PRO A 260 0.90 13.74 0.92
CA PRO A 260 1.08 14.41 -0.37
C PRO A 260 2.46 14.11 -0.98
N ASN A 261 2.53 14.12 -2.31
CA ASN A 261 3.78 14.22 -3.05
C ASN A 261 4.35 15.65 -2.92
N ASP A 262 5.51 15.89 -3.51
CA ASP A 262 5.99 17.23 -3.83
C ASP A 262 4.89 18.00 -4.59
N PRO A 263 4.46 19.21 -4.13
CA PRO A 263 3.37 19.96 -4.77
C PRO A 263 3.61 20.31 -6.24
N ALA A 264 4.87 20.32 -6.70
CA ALA A 264 5.22 20.55 -8.09
C ALA A 264 5.27 19.25 -8.92
N SER A 265 5.06 18.08 -8.32
CA SER A 265 5.10 16.80 -9.03
C SER A 265 3.74 16.37 -9.57
N PHE A 266 3.76 15.82 -10.79
CA PHE A 266 2.61 15.17 -11.41
C PHE A 266 2.61 13.66 -11.18
N GLY A 267 3.40 13.16 -10.23
CA GLY A 267 3.42 11.77 -9.81
C GLY A 267 2.13 11.30 -9.13
N THR A 268 1.85 10.00 -9.21
CA THR A 268 0.80 9.33 -8.44
C THR A 268 1.32 8.90 -7.07
N THR A 269 0.41 8.50 -6.18
CA THR A 269 0.80 7.98 -4.86
C THR A 269 1.34 6.55 -4.97
N LEU A 270 0.51 5.60 -5.40
CA LEU A 270 0.91 4.21 -5.65
C LEU A 270 0.75 3.89 -7.14
N LYS A 271 1.87 3.81 -7.86
CA LYS A 271 1.93 3.13 -9.17
C LYS A 271 2.45 1.72 -9.00
N GLU A 272 1.73 0.76 -9.55
CA GLU A 272 2.16 -0.63 -9.53
C GLU A 272 1.96 -1.36 -10.86
N ARG A 273 2.82 -2.34 -11.07
CA ARG A 273 2.88 -3.27 -12.19
C ARG A 273 2.95 -4.69 -11.62
N VAL A 274 1.93 -5.01 -10.82
CA VAL A 274 1.95 -6.13 -9.88
C VAL A 274 0.93 -7.20 -10.23
N ALA A 275 1.32 -8.46 -10.01
CA ALA A 275 0.41 -9.59 -9.95
C ALA A 275 0.07 -9.93 -8.50
N GLY A 276 -1.22 -10.10 -8.17
CA GLY A 276 -1.66 -10.48 -6.82
C GLY A 276 -1.55 -9.38 -5.78
N SER A 277 -1.89 -8.13 -6.12
CA SER A 277 -1.81 -6.99 -5.20
C SER A 277 -2.94 -7.00 -4.16
N VAL A 278 -2.56 -6.71 -2.91
CA VAL A 278 -3.47 -6.55 -1.77
C VAL A 278 -3.21 -5.20 -1.10
N ILE A 279 -4.07 -4.22 -1.38
CA ILE A 279 -4.00 -2.86 -0.84
C ILE A 279 -5.09 -2.71 0.21
N ARG A 280 -4.72 -2.74 1.50
CA ARG A 280 -5.72 -2.76 2.59
C ARG A 280 -5.38 -1.92 3.80
N TYR A 281 -6.39 -1.34 4.45
CA TYR A 281 -6.21 -0.63 5.72
C TYR A 281 -5.17 0.50 5.66
N ASN A 282 -5.02 1.17 4.52
CA ASN A 282 -4.15 2.33 4.39
C ASN A 282 -4.95 3.64 4.45
N TRP A 283 -4.23 4.73 4.59
CA TRP A 283 -4.76 6.09 4.52
C TRP A 283 -4.03 6.86 3.41
N PHE A 284 -4.77 7.26 2.38
CA PHE A 284 -4.28 8.08 1.26
C PHE A 284 -4.77 9.52 1.42
N GLU A 285 -3.85 10.47 1.50
CA GLU A 285 -4.12 11.91 1.54
C GLU A 285 -4.15 12.51 0.12
N SER A 286 -4.69 13.72 -0.02
CA SER A 286 -4.59 14.48 -1.28
C SER A 286 -3.14 14.93 -1.51
N GLY A 287 -2.82 15.38 -2.72
CA GLY A 287 -1.47 15.78 -3.12
C GLY A 287 -0.78 14.87 -4.13
N SER A 288 -1.51 14.12 -4.94
CA SER A 288 -0.93 13.31 -6.03
C SER A 288 -1.88 13.24 -7.22
N SER A 289 -1.36 13.12 -8.44
CA SER A 289 -2.19 13.10 -9.67
C SER A 289 -3.20 11.96 -9.76
N ARG A 290 -3.00 10.88 -8.98
CA ARG A 290 -3.94 9.79 -8.68
C ARG A 290 -3.52 9.15 -7.36
N SER A 291 -4.44 8.57 -6.60
CA SER A 291 -4.08 7.72 -5.44
C SER A 291 -3.55 6.37 -5.90
N LEU A 292 -4.22 5.72 -6.86
CA LEU A 292 -3.87 4.38 -7.35
C LEU A 292 -3.69 4.38 -8.87
N ASP A 293 -2.60 3.80 -9.34
CA ASP A 293 -2.26 3.64 -10.76
C ASP A 293 -1.82 2.19 -11.01
N LEU A 294 -2.81 1.33 -11.24
CA LEU A 294 -2.71 -0.13 -11.20
C LEU A 294 -2.69 -0.69 -12.63
N VAL A 295 -1.51 -0.70 -13.24
CA VAL A 295 -1.34 -0.84 -14.69
C VAL A 295 -0.66 -2.16 -15.07
N GLU A 296 -0.17 -2.25 -16.30
CA GLU A 296 0.38 -3.46 -16.89
C GLU A 296 1.83 -3.74 -16.50
N VAL A 297 2.27 -4.96 -16.77
CA VAL A 297 3.53 -5.54 -16.28
C VAL A 297 4.77 -5.22 -17.11
N GLU A 298 4.60 -4.51 -18.24
CA GLU A 298 5.65 -3.99 -19.14
C GLU A 298 6.85 -4.96 -19.32
N ASP A 299 8.06 -4.52 -19.02
CA ASP A 299 9.34 -5.23 -19.20
C ASP A 299 9.35 -6.64 -18.62
N ALA A 300 8.55 -6.91 -17.58
CA ALA A 300 8.52 -8.20 -16.89
C ALA A 300 7.47 -9.17 -17.45
N ALA A 301 6.66 -8.77 -18.45
CA ALA A 301 5.52 -9.54 -18.96
C ALA A 301 5.77 -11.04 -19.26
N PRO A 302 6.94 -11.47 -19.80
CA PRO A 302 7.25 -12.89 -19.99
C PRO A 302 7.23 -13.75 -18.71
N TRP A 303 7.22 -13.16 -17.52
CA TRP A 303 7.18 -13.89 -16.24
C TRP A 303 5.84 -13.78 -15.51
N TYR A 304 4.89 -13.05 -16.12
CA TYR A 304 3.56 -12.74 -15.57
C TYR A 304 2.43 -13.27 -16.47
N ILE A 305 2.69 -13.57 -17.74
CA ILE A 305 1.68 -13.99 -18.73
C ILE A 305 2.20 -15.19 -19.53
N GLU A 306 1.48 -16.30 -19.59
CA GLU A 306 1.92 -17.54 -20.26
C GLU A 306 2.17 -17.32 -21.76
N ALA A 307 1.31 -16.54 -22.43
CA ALA A 307 1.49 -16.25 -23.86
C ALA A 307 2.82 -15.51 -24.13
N GLN A 308 3.17 -14.54 -23.29
CA GLN A 308 4.41 -13.77 -23.37
C GLN A 308 5.62 -14.65 -23.04
N TYR A 309 5.51 -15.50 -22.01
CA TYR A 309 6.56 -16.47 -21.66
C TYR A 309 6.89 -17.41 -22.83
N ARG A 310 5.87 -17.90 -23.54
CA ARG A 310 6.03 -18.79 -24.69
C ARG A 310 6.65 -18.09 -25.89
N GLN A 311 6.28 -16.83 -26.13
CA GLN A 311 6.87 -16.00 -27.19
C GLN A 311 8.35 -15.72 -26.91
N TRP A 312 8.68 -15.30 -25.68
CA TRP A 312 10.05 -15.13 -25.22
C TRP A 312 10.87 -16.41 -25.35
N ALA A 313 10.38 -17.55 -24.85
CA ALA A 313 11.11 -18.82 -24.92
C ALA A 313 11.38 -19.26 -26.37
N ALA A 314 10.43 -19.04 -27.28
CA ALA A 314 10.62 -19.32 -28.70
C ALA A 314 11.63 -18.37 -29.37
N ALA A 315 11.72 -17.12 -28.93
CA ALA A 315 12.67 -16.13 -29.46
C ALA A 315 14.11 -16.40 -28.98
N GLU A 316 14.30 -16.76 -27.71
CA GLU A 316 15.61 -17.09 -27.12
C GLU A 316 16.09 -18.51 -27.43
N GLY A 317 15.26 -19.35 -28.08
CA GLY A 317 15.55 -20.77 -28.31
C GLY A 317 15.51 -21.63 -27.04
N GLU A 318 14.87 -21.12 -25.99
CA GLU A 318 14.79 -21.71 -24.66
C GLU A 318 13.78 -22.87 -24.59
N THR A 319 14.14 -23.92 -23.85
CA THR A 319 13.22 -25.03 -23.61
C THR A 319 12.26 -24.67 -22.47
N ILE A 320 10.96 -24.83 -22.71
CA ILE A 320 9.93 -24.55 -21.71
C ILE A 320 10.02 -25.56 -20.56
N ASP A 321 10.63 -25.16 -19.45
CA ASP A 321 10.58 -25.90 -18.19
C ASP A 321 9.18 -25.88 -17.59
N ALA A 322 8.71 -27.05 -17.15
CA ALA A 322 7.37 -27.23 -16.59
C ALA A 322 7.20 -26.51 -15.24
N ALA A 323 8.23 -26.44 -14.40
CA ALA A 323 8.16 -25.78 -13.10
C ALA A 323 8.15 -24.24 -13.26
N ARG A 324 8.97 -23.70 -14.17
CA ARG A 324 8.98 -22.29 -14.58
C ARG A 324 7.64 -21.89 -15.18
N LEU A 325 7.09 -22.66 -16.12
CA LEU A 325 5.76 -22.45 -16.70
C LEU A 325 4.65 -22.44 -15.63
N ALA A 326 4.72 -23.32 -14.63
CA ALA A 326 3.76 -23.33 -13.52
C ALA A 326 3.82 -22.05 -12.68
N LYS A 327 5.02 -21.49 -12.42
CA LYS A 327 5.17 -20.19 -11.76
C LYS A 327 4.58 -19.04 -12.58
N VAL A 328 4.79 -19.02 -13.90
CA VAL A 328 4.19 -18.01 -14.78
C VAL A 328 2.67 -18.10 -14.78
N ARG A 329 2.10 -19.30 -14.86
CA ARG A 329 0.63 -19.51 -14.78
C ARG A 329 0.05 -19.02 -13.45
N ALA A 330 0.74 -19.24 -12.33
CA ALA A 330 0.33 -18.73 -11.03
C ALA A 330 0.41 -17.19 -10.98
N ALA A 331 1.46 -16.60 -11.56
CA ALA A 331 1.58 -15.15 -11.69
C ALA A 331 0.46 -14.56 -12.58
N GLU A 332 0.11 -15.22 -13.69
CA GLU A 332 -0.99 -14.77 -14.56
C GLU A 332 -2.34 -14.81 -13.85
N ALA A 333 -2.66 -15.91 -13.17
CA ALA A 333 -3.88 -16.03 -12.38
C ALA A 333 -3.98 -14.93 -11.30
N ALA A 334 -2.85 -14.62 -10.65
CA ALA A 334 -2.75 -13.52 -9.69
C ALA A 334 -2.83 -12.13 -10.36
N TYR A 335 -2.31 -11.96 -11.57
CA TYR A 335 -2.37 -10.70 -12.33
C TYR A 335 -3.81 -10.29 -12.68
N ARG A 336 -4.67 -11.27 -13.00
CA ARG A 336 -6.10 -11.02 -13.28
C ARG A 336 -6.94 -10.66 -12.05
N SER A 337 -6.38 -10.56 -10.84
CA SER A 337 -7.11 -10.20 -9.61
C SER A 337 -6.36 -9.16 -8.77
N THR A 338 -7.06 -8.11 -8.33
CA THR A 338 -6.51 -7.07 -7.44
C THR A 338 -7.50 -6.75 -6.33
N TYR A 339 -7.04 -6.63 -5.08
CA TYR A 339 -7.91 -6.42 -3.92
C TYR A 339 -7.58 -5.08 -3.25
N VAL A 340 -8.54 -4.16 -3.22
CA VAL A 340 -8.43 -2.83 -2.59
C VAL A 340 -9.54 -2.69 -1.54
N TYR A 341 -9.22 -2.82 -0.25
CA TYR A 341 -10.26 -2.85 0.78
C TYR A 341 -9.92 -2.26 2.15
N GLY A 342 -10.92 -1.71 2.84
CA GLY A 342 -10.72 -1.14 4.17
C GLY A 342 -9.83 0.11 4.20
N ASN A 343 -9.55 0.74 3.05
CA ASN A 343 -8.71 1.94 2.95
C ASN A 343 -9.52 3.22 3.08
N PHE A 344 -8.84 4.29 3.49
CA PHE A 344 -9.33 5.66 3.40
C PHE A 344 -8.67 6.37 2.23
N PHE A 345 -9.46 7.12 1.47
CA PHE A 345 -8.99 8.03 0.43
C PHE A 345 -9.60 9.41 0.70
N ASP A 346 -8.78 10.44 0.87
CA ASP A 346 -9.21 11.85 0.85
C ASP A 346 -8.62 12.56 -0.36
N HIS A 347 -9.47 13.13 -1.19
CA HIS A 347 -9.09 13.98 -2.32
C HIS A 347 -9.66 15.39 -2.11
N ILE A 348 -8.81 16.38 -2.38
CA ILE A 348 -9.05 17.82 -2.20
C ILE A 348 -8.46 18.50 -3.44
N GLY A 349 -9.31 19.12 -4.27
CA GLY A 349 -8.95 19.71 -5.55
C GLY A 349 -7.86 20.77 -5.45
N THR A 350 -7.94 21.69 -4.47
CA THR A 350 -6.90 22.72 -4.26
C THR A 350 -5.52 22.16 -3.90
N GLN A 351 -5.43 20.86 -3.60
CA GLN A 351 -4.19 20.17 -3.25
C GLN A 351 -3.72 19.19 -4.33
N SER A 352 -4.49 18.96 -5.40
CA SER A 352 -4.22 17.88 -6.35
C SER A 352 -4.72 18.16 -7.76
N VAL A 353 -3.91 17.83 -8.76
CA VAL A 353 -4.28 17.90 -10.19
C VAL A 353 -5.00 16.62 -10.70
N ALA A 354 -5.54 15.79 -9.80
CA ALA A 354 -6.12 14.51 -10.17
C ALA A 354 -7.48 14.63 -10.88
N GLY A 355 -7.58 14.06 -12.08
CA GLY A 355 -8.86 13.84 -12.78
C GLY A 355 -9.46 12.44 -12.57
N SER A 356 -8.78 11.57 -11.81
CA SER A 356 -9.22 10.22 -11.47
C SER A 356 -8.59 9.69 -10.17
N LEU A 357 -9.34 8.94 -9.37
CA LEU A 357 -8.84 8.35 -8.10
C LEU A 357 -8.02 7.07 -8.35
N VAL A 358 -8.57 6.15 -9.13
CA VAL A 358 -8.02 4.81 -9.40
C VAL A 358 -7.95 4.57 -10.90
N HIS A 359 -6.74 4.42 -11.43
CA HIS A 359 -6.52 3.88 -12.77
C HIS A 359 -6.29 2.36 -12.67
N TYR A 360 -6.99 1.57 -13.49
CA TYR A 360 -6.92 0.10 -13.50
C TYR A 360 -7.04 -0.42 -14.93
N GLY A 361 -5.96 -0.94 -15.50
CA GLY A 361 -5.94 -1.35 -16.91
C GLY A 361 -4.53 -1.38 -17.49
N TRP A 362 -4.17 -0.36 -18.27
CA TRP A 362 -2.86 -0.22 -18.90
C TRP A 362 -2.48 1.26 -19.11
N ASP A 363 -1.18 1.53 -19.30
CA ASP A 363 -0.61 2.87 -19.50
C ASP A 363 0.17 2.97 -20.82
N ASN A 364 0.95 1.93 -21.18
CA ASN A 364 1.84 1.91 -22.34
C ASN A 364 1.50 0.83 -23.38
N ASP A 365 1.16 -0.41 -22.98
CA ASP A 365 0.81 -1.51 -23.89
C ASP A 365 -0.58 -2.16 -23.58
N PRO A 366 -1.62 -1.91 -24.42
CA PRO A 366 -2.94 -2.53 -24.26
C PRO A 366 -2.96 -4.04 -24.47
N GLN A 367 -1.98 -4.64 -25.16
CA GLN A 367 -1.91 -6.09 -25.31
C GLN A 367 -1.64 -6.76 -23.97
N LEU A 368 -0.80 -6.12 -23.14
CA LEU A 368 -0.43 -6.56 -21.79
C LEU A 368 -1.42 -6.16 -20.70
N ALA A 369 -2.46 -5.39 -21.03
CA ALA A 369 -3.49 -4.90 -20.10
C ALA A 369 -4.03 -5.98 -19.15
N ARG A 370 -4.43 -5.54 -17.95
CA ARG A 370 -4.80 -6.43 -16.84
C ARG A 370 -5.92 -7.40 -17.21
N LYS A 371 -6.92 -6.99 -18.00
CA LYS A 371 -8.01 -7.85 -18.52
C LYS A 371 -8.61 -8.72 -17.41
N GLY A 372 -8.81 -8.09 -16.26
CA GLY A 372 -8.98 -8.74 -14.96
C GLY A 372 -9.93 -7.97 -14.06
N ARG A 373 -10.00 -8.39 -12.80
CA ARG A 373 -10.98 -7.89 -11.83
C ARG A 373 -10.34 -7.15 -10.66
N LEU A 374 -10.76 -5.91 -10.46
CA LEU A 374 -10.53 -5.11 -9.27
C LEU A 374 -11.68 -5.34 -8.28
N TYR A 375 -11.38 -5.85 -7.09
CA TYR A 375 -12.32 -5.93 -5.98
C TYR A 375 -12.11 -4.70 -5.08
N PHE A 376 -13.02 -3.73 -5.14
CA PHE A 376 -12.95 -2.47 -4.40
C PHE A 376 -14.03 -2.43 -3.31
N TYR A 377 -13.69 -2.78 -2.06
CA TYR A 377 -14.72 -2.98 -1.04
C TYR A 377 -14.41 -2.50 0.37
N ASN A 378 -15.44 -2.14 1.13
CA ASN A 378 -15.31 -1.60 2.49
C ASN A 378 -14.32 -0.41 2.58
N ASN A 379 -14.12 0.38 1.52
CA ASN A 379 -13.31 1.59 1.55
C ASN A 379 -14.17 2.82 1.94
N THR A 380 -13.54 3.81 2.55
CA THR A 380 -14.10 5.14 2.75
C THR A 380 -13.41 6.11 1.80
N VAL A 381 -14.13 6.61 0.81
CA VAL A 381 -13.67 7.59 -0.18
C VAL A 381 -14.33 8.92 0.10
N SER A 382 -13.54 9.99 0.09
CA SER A 382 -13.97 11.37 0.17
C SER A 382 -13.29 12.13 -0.97
N ILE A 383 -14.10 12.75 -1.83
CA ILE A 383 -13.64 13.56 -2.96
C ILE A 383 -14.33 14.93 -2.83
N ARG A 384 -13.53 15.98 -2.67
CA ARG A 384 -13.97 17.37 -2.60
C ARG A 384 -13.31 18.11 -3.77
N GLU A 385 -14.11 18.44 -4.78
CA GLU A 385 -13.63 18.93 -6.08
C GLU A 385 -14.64 19.91 -6.69
N ASP A 386 -14.18 21.12 -7.01
CA ASP A 386 -15.00 22.16 -7.61
C ASP A 386 -15.00 22.03 -9.15
N ARG A 387 -16.16 22.24 -9.78
CA ARG A 387 -16.36 22.03 -11.23
C ARG A 387 -15.51 22.96 -12.10
N ASP A 388 -15.18 24.13 -11.58
CA ASP A 388 -14.41 25.16 -12.29
C ASP A 388 -12.90 24.80 -12.36
N ASP A 389 -12.39 24.05 -11.38
CA ASP A 389 -11.02 23.52 -11.37
C ASP A 389 -10.93 22.21 -12.17
N THR A 390 -11.81 21.25 -11.87
CA THR A 390 -11.89 19.96 -12.57
C THR A 390 -13.30 19.71 -13.09
N TRP A 391 -13.51 19.85 -14.41
CA TRP A 391 -14.84 19.67 -15.02
C TRP A 391 -15.49 18.31 -14.70
N ARG A 392 -14.72 17.22 -14.69
CA ARG A 392 -15.21 15.85 -14.42
C ARG A 392 -14.18 15.03 -13.65
N PHE A 393 -14.59 14.48 -12.50
CA PHE A 393 -13.75 13.61 -11.67
C PHE A 393 -14.21 12.15 -11.80
N ARG A 394 -13.28 11.22 -12.02
CA ARG A 394 -13.60 9.80 -12.19
C ARG A 394 -13.23 9.00 -10.95
N LEU A 395 -14.14 8.16 -10.45
CA LEU A 395 -13.79 7.19 -9.42
C LEU A 395 -12.82 6.14 -9.99
N PHE A 396 -13.11 5.63 -11.20
CA PHE A 396 -12.29 4.66 -11.90
C PHE A 396 -11.88 5.15 -13.31
N ASP A 397 -10.68 4.81 -13.76
CA ASP A 397 -10.17 5.08 -15.11
C ASP A 397 -9.70 3.71 -15.65
N MET A 398 -10.44 3.10 -16.58
CA MET A 398 -10.12 1.82 -17.22
C MET A 398 -9.75 2.06 -18.69
N ARG A 399 -8.80 2.97 -18.93
CA ARG A 399 -8.73 3.69 -20.20
C ARG A 399 -8.18 2.84 -21.33
N LEU A 400 -8.79 2.98 -22.50
CA LEU A 400 -8.20 2.65 -23.78
C LEU A 400 -7.80 3.97 -24.45
N TYR A 401 -6.53 4.37 -24.38
CA TYR A 401 -6.08 5.59 -25.07
C TYR A 401 -5.74 5.25 -26.53
N ASN A 402 -6.28 6.01 -27.49
CA ASN A 402 -5.93 5.97 -28.93
C ASN A 402 -6.06 4.63 -29.70
N GLU A 403 -6.62 3.56 -29.13
CA GLU A 403 -6.91 2.36 -29.92
C GLU A 403 -7.92 2.67 -31.04
N THR A 404 -7.51 2.42 -32.28
CA THR A 404 -8.35 2.59 -33.48
C THR A 404 -8.33 1.28 -34.29
N PRO A 405 -9.44 0.53 -34.38
CA PRO A 405 -10.68 0.73 -33.62
C PRO A 405 -10.47 0.51 -32.12
N PRO A 406 -11.29 1.12 -31.24
CA PRO A 406 -11.22 0.85 -29.80
C PRO A 406 -11.50 -0.63 -29.54
N VAL A 407 -10.70 -1.30 -28.70
CA VAL A 407 -10.95 -2.69 -28.30
C VAL A 407 -12.14 -2.74 -27.36
N THR A 408 -13.33 -2.68 -27.95
CA THR A 408 -14.61 -2.82 -27.25
C THR A 408 -14.99 -4.29 -27.13
N PRO A 409 -15.29 -4.80 -25.92
CA PRO A 409 -15.19 -4.15 -24.62
C PRO A 409 -13.77 -4.23 -24.02
N ALA A 410 -13.33 -3.18 -23.33
CA ALA A 410 -12.26 -3.30 -22.35
C ALA A 410 -12.66 -4.38 -21.32
N GLN A 411 -11.75 -5.28 -20.99
CA GLN A 411 -12.05 -6.50 -20.23
C GLN A 411 -11.92 -6.31 -18.71
N GLU A 412 -11.48 -5.12 -18.31
CA GLU A 412 -11.40 -4.63 -16.95
C GLU A 412 -12.79 -4.64 -16.29
N THR A 413 -12.89 -5.36 -15.18
CA THR A 413 -14.11 -5.46 -14.37
C THR A 413 -13.84 -4.93 -12.97
N ILE A 414 -14.76 -4.15 -12.41
CA ILE A 414 -14.68 -3.61 -11.06
C ILE A 414 -15.87 -4.13 -10.26
N GLU A 415 -15.61 -4.88 -9.18
CA GLU A 415 -16.61 -5.25 -8.18
C GLU A 415 -16.54 -4.23 -7.04
N ALA A 416 -17.44 -3.26 -7.03
CA ALA A 416 -17.47 -2.20 -6.03
C ALA A 416 -18.63 -2.40 -5.04
N PHE A 417 -18.32 -2.78 -3.79
CA PHE A 417 -19.34 -3.08 -2.78
C PHE A 417 -18.90 -2.74 -1.35
N ASN A 418 -19.84 -2.57 -0.44
CA ASN A 418 -19.66 -2.17 0.95
C ASN A 418 -18.94 -0.82 1.21
N ASN A 419 -18.77 0.02 0.19
CA ASN A 419 -18.03 1.29 0.33
C ASN A 419 -18.91 2.43 0.86
N ILE A 420 -18.25 3.45 1.42
CA ILE A 420 -18.77 4.80 1.59
C ILE A 420 -18.02 5.69 0.60
N ILE A 421 -18.72 6.33 -0.34
CA ILE A 421 -18.14 7.22 -1.36
C ILE A 421 -18.83 8.58 -1.24
N TYR A 422 -18.17 9.50 -0.54
CA TYR A 422 -18.60 10.88 -0.43
C TYR A 422 -17.98 11.72 -1.55
N PHE A 423 -18.84 12.47 -2.22
CA PHE A 423 -18.50 13.41 -3.27
C PHE A 423 -19.24 14.73 -3.05
N ALA A 424 -18.52 15.85 -3.15
CA ALA A 424 -19.04 17.21 -3.01
C ALA A 424 -18.05 18.23 -3.62
N SER A 425 -18.44 19.51 -3.62
CA SER A 425 -17.54 20.64 -3.86
C SER A 425 -16.61 20.80 -2.67
N GLU A 426 -15.43 21.36 -2.92
CA GLU A 426 -14.53 21.84 -1.87
C GLU A 426 -15.01 23.19 -1.34
N THR A 427 -15.30 24.13 -2.24
CA THR A 427 -15.79 25.46 -1.86
C THR A 427 -17.27 25.39 -1.42
N PRO A 428 -17.64 25.88 -0.22
CA PRO A 428 -19.02 25.87 0.24
C PRO A 428 -19.97 26.60 -0.72
N LYS A 429 -20.99 25.87 -1.21
CA LYS A 429 -21.98 26.29 -2.21
C LYS A 429 -21.47 26.41 -3.65
N ALA A 430 -20.22 26.04 -3.95
CA ALA A 430 -19.80 25.85 -5.32
C ALA A 430 -20.44 24.59 -5.91
N GLU A 431 -20.47 24.52 -7.24
CA GLU A 431 -20.90 23.35 -7.97
C GLU A 431 -19.79 22.27 -7.97
N PRO A 432 -20.09 21.02 -7.58
CA PRO A 432 -19.09 19.96 -7.62
C PRO A 432 -18.80 19.52 -9.05
N ALA A 433 -17.60 18.99 -9.30
CA ALA A 433 -17.26 18.34 -10.58
C ALA A 433 -18.32 17.30 -11.01
N TYR A 434 -18.41 16.96 -12.29
CA TYR A 434 -19.26 15.83 -12.68
C TYR A 434 -18.61 14.52 -12.22
N MET A 435 -19.23 13.83 -11.24
CA MET A 435 -18.75 12.54 -10.76
C MET A 435 -19.07 11.43 -11.77
N CYS A 436 -18.02 10.87 -12.37
CA CYS A 436 -18.11 9.77 -13.31
C CYS A 436 -17.72 8.47 -12.60
N MET A 437 -18.55 7.44 -12.71
CA MET A 437 -18.25 6.13 -12.12
C MET A 437 -16.99 5.53 -12.76
N SER A 438 -16.85 5.70 -14.07
CA SER A 438 -15.67 5.35 -14.84
C SER A 438 -15.51 6.28 -16.05
N ASN A 439 -14.50 6.04 -16.87
CA ASN A 439 -14.49 6.44 -18.28
C ASN A 439 -15.39 5.53 -19.15
N ASN A 440 -15.46 5.77 -20.46
CA ASN A 440 -16.38 5.11 -21.43
C ASN A 440 -16.17 3.58 -21.63
N SER A 441 -15.38 2.91 -20.80
CA SER A 441 -14.88 1.55 -21.00
C SER A 441 -15.05 0.68 -19.75
N GLY A 442 -14.94 -0.64 -19.93
CA GLY A 442 -14.96 -1.63 -18.85
C GLY A 442 -16.35 -1.95 -18.29
N THR A 443 -16.37 -2.79 -17.25
CA THR A 443 -17.59 -3.17 -16.52
C THR A 443 -17.47 -2.76 -15.05
N VAL A 444 -18.47 -2.04 -14.52
CA VAL A 444 -18.57 -1.73 -13.09
C VAL A 444 -19.81 -2.40 -12.51
N ASN A 445 -19.58 -3.38 -11.64
CA ASN A 445 -20.59 -4.10 -10.90
C ASN A 445 -20.74 -3.46 -9.51
N LEU A 446 -21.86 -2.76 -9.29
CA LEU A 446 -22.18 -2.13 -8.03
C LEU A 446 -22.95 -3.08 -7.11
N GLY A 447 -22.34 -3.42 -5.98
CA GLY A 447 -23.04 -3.99 -4.84
C GLY A 447 -23.69 -2.91 -3.97
N VAL A 448 -23.99 -3.24 -2.71
CA VAL A 448 -24.46 -2.27 -1.73
C VAL A 448 -23.36 -1.26 -1.42
N ASN A 449 -23.56 0.02 -1.74
CA ASN A 449 -22.67 1.10 -1.35
C ASN A 449 -23.49 2.32 -0.89
N TRP A 450 -22.91 3.15 -0.03
CA TRP A 450 -23.38 4.51 0.21
C TRP A 450 -22.60 5.43 -0.74
N ILE A 451 -23.28 6.16 -1.62
CA ILE A 451 -22.65 7.08 -2.59
C ILE A 451 -23.40 8.41 -2.58
N SER A 452 -22.70 9.55 -2.54
CA SER A 452 -23.31 10.88 -2.70
C SER A 452 -24.28 10.94 -3.89
N HIS A 453 -25.37 11.68 -3.76
CA HIS A 453 -26.35 11.84 -4.84
C HIS A 453 -25.79 12.67 -6.02
N GLY A 454 -26.49 12.65 -7.17
CA GLY A 454 -26.21 13.53 -8.32
C GLY A 454 -25.44 12.90 -9.48
N TRP A 455 -24.63 11.86 -9.26
CA TRP A 455 -23.81 11.22 -10.31
C TRP A 455 -24.59 10.51 -11.44
N GLN A 456 -25.92 10.34 -11.29
CA GLN A 456 -26.82 9.85 -12.34
C GLN A 456 -27.82 10.91 -12.84
N SER A 457 -27.56 12.21 -12.62
CA SER A 457 -28.36 13.25 -13.27
C SER A 457 -28.22 13.16 -14.79
N ALA A 458 -29.18 13.71 -15.54
CA ALA A 458 -29.12 13.67 -17.01
C ALA A 458 -27.87 14.42 -17.52
N GLU A 459 -27.53 15.52 -16.86
CA GLU A 459 -26.36 16.35 -17.08
C GLU A 459 -25.08 15.56 -16.80
N ALA A 460 -24.95 14.97 -15.60
CA ALA A 460 -23.80 14.13 -15.24
C ALA A 460 -23.60 12.95 -16.20
N LEU A 461 -24.67 12.28 -16.63
CA LEU A 461 -24.60 11.19 -17.61
C LEU A 461 -24.26 11.65 -19.03
N SER A 462 -24.63 12.88 -19.41
CA SER A 462 -24.26 13.47 -20.70
C SER A 462 -22.81 13.95 -20.71
N GLU A 463 -22.33 14.47 -19.59
CA GLU A 463 -20.97 14.98 -19.42
C GLU A 463 -19.97 13.84 -19.24
N CYS A 464 -20.21 12.90 -18.33
CA CYS A 464 -19.30 11.77 -18.15
C CYS A 464 -19.20 10.88 -19.39
N TYR A 465 -20.30 10.77 -20.15
CA TYR A 465 -20.44 9.80 -21.23
C TYR A 465 -21.09 10.41 -22.50
N PRO A 466 -20.42 11.38 -23.16
CA PRO A 466 -21.01 12.14 -24.27
C PRO A 466 -21.22 11.29 -25.54
N TYR A 467 -20.41 10.23 -25.71
CA TYR A 467 -20.47 9.30 -26.84
C TYR A 467 -21.38 8.08 -26.57
N ALA A 468 -22.29 8.19 -25.60
CA ALA A 468 -23.26 7.14 -25.27
C ALA A 468 -24.03 6.58 -26.47
N ALA A 469 -24.37 7.45 -27.43
CA ALA A 469 -25.16 7.09 -28.60
C ALA A 469 -24.39 6.25 -29.65
N SER A 470 -23.05 6.25 -29.63
CA SER A 470 -22.22 5.32 -30.43
C SER A 470 -21.96 3.99 -29.72
N GLY A 471 -22.50 3.79 -28.51
CA GLY A 471 -22.26 2.59 -27.69
C GLY A 471 -21.07 2.70 -26.74
N GLU A 472 -20.37 3.83 -26.72
CA GLU A 472 -19.21 4.09 -25.87
C GLU A 472 -19.64 4.50 -24.45
N ARG A 473 -20.12 3.53 -23.68
CA ARG A 473 -20.41 3.66 -22.24
C ARG A 473 -19.86 2.46 -21.48
N PRO A 474 -19.46 2.63 -20.21
CA PRO A 474 -19.14 1.49 -19.36
C PRO A 474 -20.40 0.65 -19.11
N ILE A 475 -20.22 -0.65 -18.95
CA ILE A 475 -21.31 -1.55 -18.55
C ILE A 475 -21.50 -1.37 -17.04
N LEU A 476 -22.55 -0.65 -16.66
CA LEU A 476 -22.85 -0.32 -15.27
C LEU A 476 -23.98 -1.20 -14.73
N ASN A 477 -23.63 -2.19 -13.92
CA ASN A 477 -24.58 -3.11 -13.30
C ASN A 477 -24.85 -2.73 -11.85
N GLY A 478 -26.04 -3.09 -11.34
CA GLY A 478 -26.32 -3.04 -9.90
C GLY A 478 -26.53 -1.64 -9.30
N ALA A 479 -26.74 -0.59 -10.10
CA ALA A 479 -27.06 0.75 -9.57
C ALA A 479 -28.28 0.76 -8.62
N ALA A 480 -29.22 -0.18 -8.78
CA ALA A 480 -30.36 -0.38 -7.88
C ALA A 480 -29.99 -0.98 -6.49
N ASN A 481 -28.78 -1.49 -6.31
CA ASN A 481 -28.27 -2.00 -5.02
C ASN A 481 -27.78 -0.89 -4.10
N LEU A 482 -27.58 0.33 -4.63
CA LEU A 482 -27.08 1.47 -3.87
C LEU A 482 -28.10 1.95 -2.84
N ILE A 483 -27.58 2.48 -1.74
CA ILE A 483 -28.39 3.09 -0.70
C ILE A 483 -28.84 4.46 -1.18
N ASP A 484 -30.14 4.75 -1.13
CA ASP A 484 -30.66 6.08 -1.47
C ASP A 484 -30.09 7.12 -0.49
N THR A 485 -29.35 8.09 -1.05
CA THR A 485 -28.67 9.16 -0.33
C THR A 485 -29.33 10.52 -0.52
N ARG A 486 -30.48 10.61 -1.22
CA ARG A 486 -31.23 11.86 -1.35
C ARG A 486 -31.62 12.39 0.03
N ASN A 487 -31.18 13.61 0.34
CA ASN A 487 -31.35 14.26 1.65
C ASN A 487 -30.74 13.50 2.84
N ALA A 488 -29.86 12.52 2.61
CA ALA A 488 -29.18 11.80 3.68
C ALA A 488 -28.02 12.65 4.25
N PRO A 489 -27.81 12.66 5.59
CA PRO A 489 -26.65 13.31 6.17
C PRO A 489 -25.35 12.60 5.76
N VAL A 490 -24.26 13.39 5.66
CA VAL A 490 -22.93 12.89 5.30
C VAL A 490 -22.43 11.90 6.39
N PRO A 491 -22.06 10.65 6.02
CA PRO A 491 -21.75 9.57 6.95
C PRO A 491 -20.35 9.62 7.55
N ILE A 492 -19.58 10.64 7.22
CA ILE A 492 -18.21 10.85 7.67
C ILE A 492 -18.03 12.26 8.23
N ASP A 493 -17.11 12.40 9.16
CA ASP A 493 -16.52 13.69 9.51
C ASP A 493 -15.47 14.08 8.44
N LEU A 494 -15.55 15.29 7.89
CA LEU A 494 -14.71 15.67 6.74
C LEU A 494 -13.28 16.08 7.13
N ALA A 495 -13.01 16.36 8.40
CA ALA A 495 -11.66 16.69 8.88
C ALA A 495 -10.85 15.45 9.30
N THR A 496 -11.53 14.34 9.59
CA THR A 496 -10.94 13.11 10.13
C THR A 496 -11.27 11.83 9.37
N LEU A 497 -12.18 11.91 8.38
CA LEU A 497 -12.86 10.79 7.71
C LEU A 497 -13.50 9.75 8.67
N ALA A 498 -13.60 10.08 9.96
CA ALA A 498 -14.18 9.19 10.96
C ALA A 498 -15.66 8.94 10.63
N THR A 499 -16.07 7.67 10.65
CA THR A 499 -17.44 7.28 10.29
C THR A 499 -18.42 7.68 11.40
N LYS A 500 -19.45 8.45 11.04
CA LYS A 500 -20.51 8.92 11.95
C LYS A 500 -21.54 7.82 12.16
N ASN A 501 -22.01 7.64 13.40
CA ASN A 501 -23.01 6.61 13.72
C ASN A 501 -24.38 6.94 13.08
N LEU A 502 -24.63 6.38 11.89
CA LEU A 502 -25.87 6.53 11.13
C LEU A 502 -26.46 5.17 10.76
N GLU A 503 -27.77 5.01 10.93
CA GLU A 503 -28.50 3.79 10.56
C GLU A 503 -28.30 3.38 9.08
N ARG A 504 -28.12 4.36 8.17
CA ARG A 504 -27.94 4.12 6.73
C ARG A 504 -26.61 3.47 6.34
N ILE A 505 -25.67 3.27 7.27
CA ILE A 505 -24.40 2.56 7.01
C ILE A 505 -24.10 1.45 8.04
N HIS A 506 -24.82 1.42 9.16
CA HIS A 506 -24.70 0.43 10.24
C HIS A 506 -25.38 -0.89 9.85
N ASN A 507 -24.64 -2.00 9.86
CA ASN A 507 -25.11 -3.33 9.45
C ASN A 507 -25.73 -3.37 8.03
N ARG A 508 -25.29 -2.49 7.11
CA ARG A 508 -25.82 -2.38 5.74
C ARG A 508 -24.99 -3.09 4.68
N SER A 509 -23.80 -3.58 4.99
CA SER A 509 -22.97 -4.34 4.06
C SER A 509 -23.67 -5.60 3.54
N GLN A 510 -23.49 -5.88 2.25
CA GLN A 510 -23.76 -7.20 1.70
C GLN A 510 -22.72 -8.22 2.18
N ASN A 511 -23.07 -9.51 2.02
CA ASN A 511 -22.12 -10.60 2.21
C ASN A 511 -20.93 -10.45 1.23
N PRO A 512 -19.71 -10.86 1.64
CA PRO A 512 -18.55 -10.90 0.74
C PRO A 512 -18.82 -11.78 -0.49
N LEU A 513 -18.26 -11.39 -1.63
CA LEU A 513 -18.22 -12.25 -2.82
C LEU A 513 -17.29 -13.44 -2.56
N GLU A 514 -17.56 -14.58 -3.19
CA GLU A 514 -16.76 -15.81 -3.04
C GLU A 514 -15.25 -15.56 -3.25
N ALA A 515 -14.91 -14.87 -4.33
CA ALA A 515 -13.53 -14.51 -4.65
C ALA A 515 -12.84 -13.59 -3.62
N THR A 516 -13.59 -12.95 -2.72
CA THR A 516 -13.05 -12.09 -1.64
C THR A 516 -12.96 -12.80 -0.29
N GLN A 517 -13.40 -14.06 -0.17
CA GLN A 517 -13.37 -14.79 1.11
C GLN A 517 -11.96 -15.05 1.64
N SER A 518 -10.95 -15.14 0.76
CA SER A 518 -9.53 -15.23 1.10
C SER A 518 -8.94 -13.89 1.59
N HIS A 519 -9.69 -12.79 1.48
CA HIS A 519 -9.27 -11.43 1.84
C HIS A 519 -10.28 -10.76 2.79
N PRO A 520 -10.61 -11.36 3.95
CA PRO A 520 -11.66 -10.87 4.82
C PRO A 520 -11.30 -9.53 5.50
N VAL A 521 -12.32 -8.67 5.69
CA VAL A 521 -12.18 -7.39 6.40
C VAL A 521 -12.14 -7.62 7.92
N THR A 522 -10.96 -7.95 8.45
CA THR A 522 -10.74 -8.32 9.86
C THR A 522 -10.15 -7.19 10.71
N MET A 523 -9.56 -6.18 10.08
CA MET A 523 -8.91 -5.03 10.73
C MET A 523 -9.48 -3.72 10.19
N GLN A 524 -9.12 -2.61 10.84
CA GLN A 524 -9.28 -1.25 10.34
C GLN A 524 -8.07 -0.41 10.71
N TYR A 525 -7.77 0.58 9.87
CA TYR A 525 -6.73 1.57 10.14
C TYR A 525 -7.14 2.49 11.31
N LEU A 526 -6.14 2.90 12.08
CA LEU A 526 -6.21 3.97 13.07
C LEU A 526 -5.13 5.01 12.74
N ARG A 527 -5.50 6.29 12.84
CA ARG A 527 -4.65 7.40 12.40
C ARG A 527 -3.27 7.38 13.10
N HIS A 528 -2.24 7.70 12.32
CA HIS A 528 -0.81 7.57 12.65
C HIS A 528 -0.29 6.12 12.67
N GLN A 529 -0.56 5.38 11.59
CA GLN A 529 0.06 4.08 11.27
C GLN A 529 -0.30 2.97 12.29
N GLN A 530 -1.47 3.07 12.91
CA GLN A 530 -1.98 2.11 13.89
C GLN A 530 -3.10 1.27 13.26
N ALA A 531 -3.47 0.17 13.92
CA ALA A 531 -4.59 -0.66 13.53
C ALA A 531 -5.37 -1.18 14.74
N GLN A 532 -6.61 -1.59 14.53
CA GLN A 532 -7.36 -2.38 15.51
C GLN A 532 -8.23 -3.42 14.81
N THR A 533 -8.61 -4.47 15.53
CA THR A 533 -9.54 -5.49 15.04
C THR A 533 -10.90 -4.87 14.72
N ARG A 534 -11.45 -5.23 13.55
CA ARG A 534 -12.81 -4.89 13.16
C ARG A 534 -13.75 -6.02 13.61
N ALA A 535 -14.42 -5.82 14.74
CA ALA A 535 -15.34 -6.81 15.29
C ALA A 535 -16.61 -7.01 14.45
N ASN A 536 -16.99 -6.04 13.60
CA ASN A 536 -18.14 -6.15 12.71
C ASN A 536 -17.81 -5.72 11.25
N ALA A 537 -17.76 -6.68 10.34
CA ALA A 537 -17.63 -6.44 8.91
C ALA A 537 -18.95 -5.99 8.23
N LYS A 538 -20.09 -6.00 8.95
CA LYS A 538 -21.41 -5.65 8.39
C LYS A 538 -21.64 -4.15 8.23
N ASP A 539 -20.78 -3.30 8.77
CA ASP A 539 -20.82 -1.85 8.53
C ASP A 539 -20.14 -1.50 7.21
N LEU A 540 -20.64 -0.47 6.52
CA LEU A 540 -20.01 0.06 5.31
C LEU A 540 -18.74 0.85 5.62
N GLY A 541 -17.85 0.97 4.64
CA GLY A 541 -16.64 1.79 4.72
C GLY A 541 -15.53 1.21 5.58
N ALA A 542 -14.44 1.98 5.71
CA ALA A 542 -13.16 1.53 6.26
C ALA A 542 -13.17 1.32 7.79
N MET A 543 -14.10 1.93 8.52
CA MET A 543 -14.29 1.71 9.96
C MET A 543 -15.56 0.91 10.25
N GLN A 544 -15.52 0.14 11.33
CA GLN A 544 -16.71 -0.26 12.05
C GLN A 544 -17.32 0.94 12.79
N LEU A 545 -18.65 0.96 12.89
CA LEU A 545 -19.34 1.86 13.80
C LEU A 545 -19.29 1.30 15.23
N LEU A 546 -18.67 2.07 16.13
CA LEU A 546 -18.79 1.80 17.55
C LEU A 546 -20.22 2.12 17.99
N GLN A 547 -20.93 1.11 18.51
CA GLN A 547 -22.18 1.38 19.21
C GLN A 547 -21.88 2.28 20.41
N THR A 548 -22.32 3.53 20.34
CA THR A 548 -22.41 4.38 21.52
C THR A 548 -23.36 3.69 22.49
N ARG A 549 -22.81 3.06 23.53
CA ARG A 549 -23.59 2.77 24.74
C ARG A 549 -24.25 4.08 25.13
N GLN A 550 -25.58 4.10 25.18
CA GLN A 550 -26.29 5.21 25.76
C GLN A 550 -25.86 5.31 27.23
N PHE A 551 -24.92 6.21 27.51
CA PHE A 551 -24.77 6.73 28.86
C PHE A 551 -26.05 7.50 29.14
N LEU A 552 -26.99 6.81 29.82
CA LEU A 552 -28.09 7.45 30.52
C LEU A 552 -27.49 8.62 31.31
N PRO A 553 -27.96 9.87 31.11
CA PRO A 553 -27.50 10.97 31.92
C PRO A 553 -27.95 10.69 33.35
N TYR A 554 -27.00 10.37 34.23
CA TYR A 554 -27.24 10.41 35.66
C TYR A 554 -27.55 11.86 35.99
N LEU A 555 -28.84 12.13 36.22
CA LEU A 555 -29.29 13.38 36.81
C LEU A 555 -28.57 13.52 38.16
N LEU A 556 -27.70 14.53 38.26
CA LEU A 556 -27.29 15.06 39.55
C LEU A 556 -28.50 15.78 40.14
N LEU A 557 -29.29 15.04 40.93
CA LEU A 557 -30.20 15.63 41.89
C LEU A 557 -29.37 16.12 43.08
N LEU A 558 -29.24 17.44 43.18
CA LEU A 558 -28.91 18.15 44.40
C LEU A 558 -30.23 18.53 45.08
N ASP A 559 -30.59 17.76 46.11
CA ASP A 559 -31.02 18.23 47.45
C ASP A 559 -31.17 17.02 48.39
#